data_AF-A0A238JEB8-F1
#
_entry.id   AF-A0A238JEB8-F1
#
_cell.length_a   1.000
_cell.length_b   1.000
_cell.length_c   1.000
_cell.angle_alpha   90.00
_cell.angle_beta   90.00
_cell.angle_gamma   90.00
#
_symmetry.space_group_name_H-M   'P 1'
#
loop_
_entity.id
_entity.type
_entity.pdbx_description
1 polymer ?
#
loop_
_entity_poly.entity_id
_entity_poly.type
_entity_poly.pdbx_seq_one_letter_code
_entity_poly.pdbx_strand_id
1 'polypeptide(L)'
;MPVLRIAVSIGLVWAGSLSDAQHRDTCHTADDAELNAATDRARETLDLALRNVIGPDGQPPEFGFSLTVAFPVPKDDLTREWLGVDRVTRDGDTFIGFLGDAPELLDTKIQDKVTFPIYWICDWTFSGKGGKWYGAYRSRVLIARRPENDQDWLWEMVSETPIPWDWQ
;
A
#
# COMPACT_ATOMS: atom_id res chain seq x y z
N MET A 1 -28.61 9.21 58.57
CA MET A 1 -27.26 8.61 58.37
C MET A 1 -27.44 7.09 58.32
N PRO A 2 -26.82 6.29 57.42
CA PRO A 2 -25.84 6.54 56.34
C PRO A 2 -26.40 6.26 54.90
N VAL A 3 -26.00 6.99 53.84
CA VAL A 3 -24.86 6.84 52.87
C VAL A 3 -25.01 5.74 51.79
N LEU A 4 -25.34 6.20 50.56
CA LEU A 4 -24.73 5.96 49.24
C LEU A 4 -24.46 4.52 48.72
N ARG A 5 -24.87 4.24 47.47
CA ARG A 5 -23.96 3.88 46.36
C ARG A 5 -24.68 3.83 45.00
N ILE A 6 -24.35 4.81 44.17
CA ILE A 6 -24.52 4.79 42.70
C ILE A 6 -23.45 3.86 42.13
N ALA A 7 -23.82 3.01 41.19
CA ALA A 7 -22.88 2.41 40.25
C ALA A 7 -23.47 2.55 38.84
N VAL A 8 -23.02 3.58 38.12
CA VAL A 8 -23.19 3.69 36.67
C VAL A 8 -21.90 3.18 36.06
N SER A 9 -21.97 2.02 35.40
CA SER A 9 -20.86 1.47 34.64
C SER A 9 -20.88 2.07 33.24
N ILE A 10 -20.05 3.08 32.98
CA ILE A 10 -19.73 3.52 31.61
C ILE A 10 -18.66 2.56 31.09
N GLY A 11 -19.08 1.61 30.25
CA GLY A 11 -18.16 0.82 29.44
C GLY A 11 -17.65 1.68 28.28
N LEU A 12 -16.46 2.26 28.44
CA LEU A 12 -15.74 2.93 27.36
C LEU A 12 -14.99 1.85 26.56
N VAL A 13 -15.48 1.50 25.37
CA VAL A 13 -14.72 0.68 24.41
C VAL A 13 -13.71 1.60 23.74
N TRP A 14 -12.43 1.42 24.07
CA TRP A 14 -11.32 2.06 23.38
C TRP A 14 -11.16 1.43 22.00
N ALA A 15 -11.61 2.11 20.95
CA ALA A 15 -11.08 1.92 19.61
C ALA A 15 -9.63 2.47 19.62
N GLY A 16 -8.66 1.61 19.90
CA GLY A 16 -7.25 1.99 19.88
C GLY A 16 -6.80 2.29 18.46
N SER A 17 -6.65 3.57 18.12
CA SER A 17 -5.86 3.98 16.96
C SER A 17 -4.41 3.54 17.19
N LEU A 18 -3.91 2.66 16.33
CA LEU A 18 -2.48 2.35 16.26
C LEU A 18 -1.69 3.66 16.02
N SER A 19 -0.49 3.75 16.58
CA SER A 19 0.35 4.94 16.41
C SER A 19 0.95 5.00 15.00
N ASP A 20 1.29 6.21 14.53
CA ASP A 20 1.97 6.40 13.23
C ASP A 20 3.26 5.59 13.09
N ALA A 21 3.95 5.29 14.20
CA ALA A 21 5.12 4.41 14.23
C ALA A 21 4.75 2.95 13.91
N GLN A 22 3.70 2.42 14.55
CA GLN A 22 3.20 1.06 14.28
C GLN A 22 2.66 0.91 12.84
N HIS A 23 2.07 1.98 12.30
CA HIS A 23 1.64 2.04 10.90
C HIS A 23 2.81 2.08 9.89
N ARG A 24 3.95 2.63 10.27
CA ARG A 24 5.17 2.69 9.44
C ARG A 24 5.90 1.35 9.43
N ASP A 25 5.97 0.67 10.57
CA ASP A 25 6.58 -0.66 10.68
C ASP A 25 5.96 -1.71 9.77
N THR A 26 4.70 -1.52 9.33
CA THR A 26 3.99 -2.50 8.48
C THR A 26 4.65 -2.71 7.11
N CYS A 27 5.31 -1.68 6.56
CA CYS A 27 5.86 -1.74 5.20
C CYS A 27 7.38 -1.87 5.14
N HIS A 28 8.06 -1.64 6.26
CA HIS A 28 9.51 -1.71 6.35
C HIS A 28 9.98 -3.15 6.55
N THR A 29 11.14 -3.46 5.99
CA THR A 29 11.88 -4.70 6.22
C THR A 29 13.06 -4.41 7.14
N ALA A 30 13.32 -5.30 8.11
CA ALA A 30 14.23 -5.03 9.23
C ALA A 30 15.64 -4.55 8.81
N ASP A 31 16.18 -5.07 7.71
CA ASP A 31 17.59 -4.87 7.33
C ASP A 31 17.77 -4.30 5.91
N ASP A 32 16.80 -3.54 5.39
CA ASP A 32 16.88 -2.98 4.04
C ASP A 32 16.59 -1.48 4.00
N ALA A 33 17.61 -0.69 4.35
CA ALA A 33 17.51 0.77 4.43
C ALA A 33 17.10 1.41 3.10
N GLU A 34 17.51 0.85 1.97
CA GLU A 34 17.20 1.39 0.64
C GLU A 34 15.74 1.12 0.24
N LEU A 35 15.23 -0.10 0.46
CA LEU A 35 13.81 -0.40 0.24
C LEU A 35 12.90 0.34 1.22
N ASN A 36 13.34 0.54 2.46
CA ASN A 36 12.60 1.32 3.46
C ASN A 36 12.53 2.79 3.03
N ALA A 37 13.64 3.37 2.56
CA ALA A 37 13.64 4.73 2.01
C ALA A 37 12.73 4.86 0.77
N ALA A 38 12.74 3.87 -0.13
CA ALA A 38 11.85 3.85 -1.29
C ALA A 38 10.36 3.76 -0.87
N THR A 39 10.06 2.94 0.13
CA THR A 39 8.72 2.85 0.74
C THR A 39 8.28 4.19 1.33
N ASP A 40 9.18 4.87 2.05
CA ASP A 40 8.87 6.19 2.62
C ASP A 40 8.55 7.21 1.52
N ARG A 41 9.33 7.24 0.43
CA ARG A 41 9.06 8.10 -0.74
C ARG A 41 7.75 7.77 -1.43
N ALA A 42 7.40 6.49 -1.54
CA ALA A 42 6.12 6.08 -2.09
C ALA A 42 4.95 6.59 -1.24
N ARG A 43 5.08 6.48 0.09
CA ARG A 43 4.07 6.96 1.04
C ARG A 43 3.97 8.49 1.07
N GLU A 44 5.09 9.22 0.95
CA GLU A 44 5.10 10.69 0.80
C GLU A 44 4.29 11.18 -0.41
N THR A 45 4.26 10.37 -1.48
CA THR A 45 3.61 10.73 -2.75
C THR A 45 2.25 10.04 -2.95
N LEU A 46 1.86 9.13 -2.06
CA LEU A 46 0.64 8.34 -2.17
C LEU A 46 -0.60 9.23 -2.26
N ASP A 47 -0.73 10.25 -1.40
CA ASP A 47 -1.89 11.15 -1.45
C ASP A 47 -1.97 11.91 -2.78
N LEU A 48 -0.84 12.25 -3.39
CA LEU A 48 -0.83 12.87 -4.72
C LEU A 48 -1.32 11.90 -5.79
N ALA A 49 -0.82 10.66 -5.78
CA ALA A 49 -1.24 9.62 -6.71
C ALA A 49 -2.74 9.32 -6.57
N LEU A 50 -3.22 9.09 -5.34
CA LEU A 50 -4.63 8.82 -5.07
C LEU A 50 -5.54 9.95 -5.57
N ARG A 51 -5.16 11.22 -5.37
CA ARG A 51 -5.94 12.38 -5.82
C ARG A 51 -6.01 12.53 -7.34
N ASN A 52 -4.99 12.10 -8.07
CA ASN A 52 -4.94 12.21 -9.53
C ASN A 52 -5.53 10.99 -10.25
N VAL A 53 -5.58 9.84 -9.58
CA VAL A 53 -5.88 8.55 -10.22
C VAL A 53 -7.22 7.98 -9.78
N ILE A 54 -7.56 8.09 -8.48
CA ILE A 54 -8.88 7.67 -7.99
C ILE A 54 -9.87 8.80 -8.26
N GLY A 55 -11.00 8.47 -8.89
CA GLY A 55 -12.04 9.43 -9.22
C GLY A 55 -12.58 10.17 -7.99
N PRO A 56 -13.26 11.32 -8.19
CA PRO A 56 -13.84 12.10 -7.09
C PRO A 56 -14.89 11.34 -6.26
N ASP A 57 -15.41 10.24 -6.79
CA ASP A 57 -16.35 9.31 -6.19
C ASP A 57 -15.67 8.05 -5.60
N GLY A 58 -14.34 8.01 -5.56
CA GLY A 58 -13.57 6.88 -5.02
C GLY A 58 -13.42 5.71 -6.00
N GLN A 59 -13.84 5.84 -7.26
CA GLN A 59 -13.75 4.78 -8.26
C GLN A 59 -12.34 4.63 -8.85
N PRO A 60 -11.94 3.40 -9.24
CA PRO A 60 -10.64 3.17 -9.86
C PRO A 60 -10.57 3.89 -11.21
N PRO A 61 -9.36 4.22 -11.69
CA PRO A 61 -9.18 4.54 -13.10
C PRO A 61 -9.54 3.32 -13.94
N GLU A 62 -9.94 3.55 -15.21
CA GLU A 62 -10.33 2.48 -16.12
C GLU A 62 -9.22 1.40 -16.23
N PHE A 63 -7.96 1.81 -16.26
CA PHE A 63 -6.79 0.92 -16.24
C PHE A 63 -5.58 1.62 -15.61
N GLY A 64 -4.55 0.81 -15.30
CA GLY A 64 -3.21 1.32 -15.10
C GLY A 64 -2.91 1.83 -13.69
N PHE A 65 -3.63 1.40 -12.64
CA PHE A 65 -3.25 1.70 -11.27
C PHE A 65 -3.25 0.46 -10.40
N SER A 66 -2.16 0.28 -9.64
CA SER A 66 -2.04 -0.76 -8.65
C SER A 66 -1.34 -0.26 -7.40
N LEU A 67 -1.63 -0.89 -6.28
CA LEU A 67 -0.99 -0.65 -4.99
C LEU A 67 -0.22 -1.89 -4.58
N THR A 68 0.96 -1.71 -3.99
CA THR A 68 1.65 -2.79 -3.28
C THR A 68 1.26 -2.72 -1.81
N VAL A 69 0.66 -3.78 -1.29
CA VAL A 69 0.05 -3.81 0.03
C VAL A 69 0.70 -4.91 0.89
N ALA A 70 1.10 -4.58 2.12
CA ALA A 70 1.66 -5.53 3.07
C ALA A 70 0.55 -6.20 3.89
N PHE A 71 0.19 -7.42 3.52
CA PHE A 71 -0.83 -8.22 4.21
C PHE A 71 -0.21 -9.01 5.37
N PRO A 72 -0.83 -9.02 6.58
CA PRO A 72 -0.40 -9.84 7.69
C PRO A 72 -0.64 -11.33 7.41
N VAL A 73 0.34 -12.17 7.72
CA VAL A 73 0.21 -13.62 7.62
C VAL A 73 -0.47 -14.16 8.90
N PRO A 74 -1.63 -14.85 8.83
CA PRO A 74 -2.42 -15.19 10.02
C PRO A 74 -1.73 -16.05 11.08
N LYS A 75 -0.65 -16.75 10.72
CA LYS A 75 0.10 -17.64 11.64
C LYS A 75 1.33 -16.97 12.26
N ASP A 76 1.67 -15.76 11.81
CA ASP A 76 2.84 -15.01 12.26
C ASP A 76 2.59 -13.51 12.14
N ASP A 77 2.35 -12.86 13.29
CA ASP A 77 2.04 -11.44 13.37
C ASP A 77 3.18 -10.52 12.90
N LEU A 78 4.41 -11.04 12.78
CA LEU A 78 5.57 -10.30 12.30
C LEU A 78 5.77 -10.45 10.79
N THR A 79 5.31 -11.55 10.21
CA THR A 79 5.46 -11.79 8.78
C THR A 79 4.41 -11.01 7.99
N ARG A 80 4.87 -10.40 6.90
CA ARG A 80 4.05 -9.69 5.93
C ARG A 80 4.32 -10.26 4.54
N GLU A 81 3.27 -10.37 3.76
CA GLU A 81 3.39 -10.66 2.33
C GLU A 81 3.00 -9.40 1.55
N TRP A 82 3.90 -8.93 0.66
CA TRP A 82 3.65 -7.77 -0.18
C TRP A 82 3.02 -8.21 -1.49
N LEU A 83 1.78 -7.80 -1.74
CA LEU A 83 1.02 -8.20 -2.92
C LEU A 83 0.55 -6.98 -3.71
N GLY A 84 0.56 -7.10 -5.04
CA GLY A 84 -0.10 -6.14 -5.92
C GLY A 84 -1.62 -6.21 -5.78
N VAL A 85 -2.27 -5.05 -5.72
CA VAL A 85 -3.73 -4.90 -5.70
C VAL A 85 -4.14 -3.94 -6.80
N ASP A 86 -5.03 -4.38 -7.70
CA ASP A 86 -5.61 -3.60 -8.79
C ASP A 86 -7.10 -3.28 -8.56
N ARG A 87 -7.70 -2.51 -9.49
CA ARG A 87 -9.11 -2.07 -9.46
C ARG A 87 -9.50 -1.51 -8.08
N VAL A 88 -8.62 -0.66 -7.56
CA VAL A 88 -8.71 -0.13 -6.21
C VAL A 88 -9.79 0.96 -6.14
N THR A 89 -10.73 0.76 -5.22
CA THR A 89 -11.71 1.76 -4.78
C THR A 89 -11.34 2.25 -3.38
N ARG A 90 -11.69 3.49 -3.07
CA ARG A 90 -11.51 4.08 -1.73
C ARG A 90 -12.87 4.24 -1.03
N ASP A 91 -12.95 3.78 0.21
CA ASP A 91 -14.08 3.97 1.12
C ASP A 91 -13.57 4.50 2.47
N GLY A 92 -13.62 5.83 2.64
CA GLY A 92 -13.03 6.52 3.79
C GLY A 92 -11.52 6.28 3.91
N ASP A 93 -11.11 5.64 5.02
CA ASP A 93 -9.72 5.27 5.32
C ASP A 93 -9.38 3.82 4.92
N THR A 94 -10.33 3.16 4.26
CA THR A 94 -10.18 1.79 3.76
C THR A 94 -10.20 1.75 2.24
N PHE A 95 -9.59 0.71 1.71
CA PHE A 95 -9.49 0.43 0.29
C PHE A 95 -10.02 -0.96 0.01
N ILE A 96 -10.63 -1.11 -1.15
CA ILE A 96 -11.12 -2.37 -1.66
C ILE A 96 -10.55 -2.56 -3.05
N GLY A 97 -9.97 -3.72 -3.32
CA GLY A 97 -9.43 -4.05 -4.63
C GLY A 97 -9.33 -5.55 -4.84
N PHE A 98 -8.57 -5.96 -5.83
CA PHE A 98 -8.39 -7.37 -6.19
C PHE A 98 -6.91 -7.70 -6.31
N LEU A 99 -6.52 -8.89 -5.86
CA LEU A 99 -5.14 -9.32 -5.93
C LEU A 99 -4.68 -9.48 -7.39
N GLY A 100 -3.60 -8.79 -7.73
CA GLY A 100 -2.94 -8.85 -9.04
C GLY A 100 -1.94 -10.01 -9.16
N ASP A 101 -1.45 -10.50 -8.02
CA ASP A 101 -0.45 -11.57 -7.92
C ASP A 101 -1.00 -12.76 -7.11
N ALA A 102 -0.41 -13.94 -7.27
CA ALA A 102 -0.77 -15.12 -6.49
C ALA A 102 -0.03 -15.13 -5.14
N PRO A 103 -0.73 -15.19 -3.99
CA PRO A 103 -0.09 -15.28 -2.69
C PRO A 103 0.62 -16.62 -2.47
N GLU A 104 1.73 -16.57 -1.74
CA GLU A 104 2.52 -17.71 -1.28
C GLU A 104 2.23 -18.08 0.17
N LEU A 105 1.90 -17.10 1.03
CA LEU A 105 1.76 -17.28 2.48
C LEU A 105 0.32 -17.12 2.99
N LEU A 106 -0.58 -16.61 2.15
CA LEU A 106 -2.00 -16.40 2.47
C LEU A 106 -2.90 -17.48 1.83
N ASP A 107 -3.97 -17.86 2.53
CA ASP A 107 -5.01 -18.76 2.00
C ASP A 107 -6.05 -17.96 1.17
N THR A 108 -5.56 -17.31 0.12
CA THR A 108 -6.34 -16.54 -0.86
C THR A 108 -5.69 -16.68 -2.23
N LYS A 109 -6.37 -16.24 -3.28
CA LYS A 109 -5.97 -16.47 -4.68
C LYS A 109 -5.84 -15.15 -5.42
N ILE A 110 -5.08 -15.17 -6.51
CA ILE A 110 -5.12 -14.11 -7.51
C ILE A 110 -6.59 -13.82 -7.88
N GLN A 111 -6.93 -12.55 -8.06
CA GLN A 111 -8.28 -12.05 -8.31
C GLN A 111 -9.27 -12.17 -7.14
N ASP A 112 -8.87 -12.63 -5.96
CA ASP A 112 -9.73 -12.49 -4.78
C ASP A 112 -9.86 -11.02 -4.38
N LYS A 113 -11.06 -10.66 -3.93
CA LYS A 113 -11.37 -9.33 -3.41
C LYS A 113 -10.76 -9.17 -2.02
N VAL A 114 -10.04 -8.07 -1.80
CA VAL A 114 -9.40 -7.74 -0.52
C VAL A 114 -9.84 -6.38 -0.01
N THR A 115 -9.80 -6.21 1.31
CA THR A 115 -10.04 -4.93 1.99
C THR A 115 -8.90 -4.66 2.94
N PHE A 116 -8.34 -3.45 2.88
CA PHE A 116 -7.17 -3.07 3.64
C PHE A 116 -7.20 -1.59 3.98
N PRO A 117 -6.59 -1.18 5.11
CA PRO A 117 -6.49 0.23 5.48
C PRO A 117 -5.33 0.91 4.74
N ILE A 118 -5.37 2.25 4.69
CA ILE A 118 -4.33 3.05 4.01
C ILE A 118 -2.90 2.73 4.46
N TYR A 119 -2.71 2.41 5.74
CA TYR A 119 -1.38 2.20 6.31
C TYR A 119 -0.72 0.87 5.89
N TRP A 120 -1.47 -0.04 5.24
CA TRP A 120 -0.90 -1.24 4.61
C TRP A 120 -0.30 -0.96 3.22
N ILE A 121 -0.54 0.22 2.65
CA ILE A 121 -0.03 0.58 1.33
C ILE A 121 1.46 0.96 1.45
N CYS A 122 2.30 0.21 0.75
CA CYS A 122 3.76 0.35 0.81
C CYS A 122 4.37 0.93 -0.47
N ASP A 123 3.66 0.81 -1.59
CA ASP A 123 4.03 1.43 -2.86
C ASP A 123 2.78 1.62 -3.74
N TRP A 124 2.93 2.39 -4.81
CA TRP A 124 1.90 2.56 -5.82
C TRP A 124 2.54 2.57 -7.20
N THR A 125 1.82 2.08 -8.20
CA THR A 125 2.25 2.10 -9.60
C THR A 125 1.13 2.64 -10.46
N PHE A 126 1.46 3.57 -11.35
CA PHE A 126 0.53 4.11 -12.34
C PHE A 126 1.10 3.97 -13.74
N SER A 127 0.41 3.26 -14.64
CA SER A 127 0.72 3.22 -16.06
C SER A 127 -0.01 4.35 -16.78
N GLY A 128 0.72 5.44 -17.02
CA GLY A 128 0.18 6.63 -17.68
C GLY A 128 0.19 6.54 -19.20
N LYS A 129 -0.07 7.68 -19.87
CA LYS A 129 0.02 7.78 -21.34
C LYS A 129 1.45 7.43 -21.78
N GLY A 130 1.58 6.46 -22.67
CA GLY A 130 2.88 5.94 -23.14
C GLY A 130 3.31 4.62 -22.48
N GLY A 131 2.48 4.04 -21.60
CA GLY A 131 2.68 2.70 -21.04
C GLY A 131 3.75 2.60 -19.94
N LYS A 132 4.51 3.68 -19.71
CA LYS A 132 5.53 3.76 -18.66
C LYS A 132 4.88 3.77 -17.26
N TRP A 133 5.56 3.13 -16.31
CA TRP A 133 5.17 3.05 -14.92
C TRP A 133 5.76 4.19 -14.10
N TYR A 134 4.88 5.04 -13.61
CA TYR A 134 5.12 6.03 -12.56
C TYR A 134 4.95 5.39 -11.17
N GLY A 135 5.50 6.04 -10.15
CA GLY A 135 5.67 5.47 -8.82
C GLY A 135 6.69 4.34 -8.85
N ALA A 136 6.26 3.16 -8.41
CA ALA A 136 7.04 1.92 -8.42
C ALA A 136 8.38 2.07 -7.69
N TYR A 137 8.39 2.80 -6.57
CA TYR A 137 9.61 3.19 -5.86
C TYR A 137 10.39 1.97 -5.38
N ARG A 138 9.70 0.98 -4.79
CA ARG A 138 10.32 -0.28 -4.35
C ARG A 138 10.77 -1.09 -5.56
N SER A 139 9.96 -1.15 -6.62
CA SER A 139 10.32 -1.86 -7.85
C SER A 139 11.58 -1.29 -8.48
N ARG A 140 11.79 0.04 -8.48
CA ARG A 140 13.02 0.67 -8.98
C ARG A 140 14.27 0.21 -8.22
N VAL A 141 14.18 0.09 -6.89
CA VAL A 141 15.26 -0.50 -6.07
C VAL A 141 15.49 -1.96 -6.45
N LEU A 142 14.43 -2.74 -6.58
CA LEU A 142 14.53 -4.16 -6.95
C LEU A 142 15.09 -4.36 -8.37
N ILE A 143 14.76 -3.48 -9.32
CA ILE A 143 15.31 -3.49 -10.67
C ILE A 143 16.82 -3.21 -10.61
N ALA A 144 17.26 -2.17 -9.89
CA ALA A 144 18.67 -1.80 -9.76
C ALA A 144 19.55 -2.92 -9.18
N ARG A 145 18.97 -3.84 -8.42
CA ARG A 145 19.66 -4.98 -7.78
C ARG A 145 19.72 -6.25 -8.63
N ARG A 146 18.98 -6.31 -9.74
CA ARG A 146 19.04 -7.47 -10.64
C ARG A 146 20.40 -7.53 -11.36
N PRO A 147 20.81 -8.68 -11.88
CA PRO A 147 21.94 -8.74 -12.82
C PRO A 147 21.70 -7.82 -14.04
N GLU A 148 22.73 -7.14 -14.55
CA GLU A 148 22.61 -6.14 -15.63
C GLU A 148 21.85 -6.67 -16.86
N ASN A 149 22.05 -7.94 -17.21
CA ASN A 149 21.38 -8.60 -18.35
C ASN A 149 19.86 -8.69 -18.23
N ASP A 150 19.30 -8.47 -17.04
CA ASP A 150 17.85 -8.53 -16.77
C ASP A 150 17.25 -7.15 -16.43
N GLN A 151 18.05 -6.08 -16.40
CA GLN A 151 17.61 -4.75 -15.98
C GLN A 151 17.04 -3.90 -17.11
N ASP A 152 17.63 -3.95 -18.31
CA ASP A 152 17.36 -2.96 -19.36
C ASP A 152 15.87 -2.88 -19.75
N TRP A 153 15.25 -4.04 -19.99
CA TRP A 153 13.83 -4.08 -20.35
C TRP A 153 12.91 -3.63 -19.19
N LEU A 154 13.32 -3.81 -17.94
CA LEU A 154 12.57 -3.31 -16.77
C LEU A 154 12.70 -1.80 -16.63
N TRP A 155 13.89 -1.25 -16.88
CA TRP A 155 14.09 0.20 -16.95
C TRP A 155 13.31 0.84 -18.10
N GLU A 156 13.13 0.11 -19.22
CA GLU A 156 12.22 0.52 -20.28
C GLU A 156 10.73 0.51 -19.86
N MET A 157 10.34 -0.18 -18.79
CA MET A 157 8.95 -0.17 -18.33
C MET A 157 8.66 1.01 -17.39
N VAL A 158 9.64 1.49 -16.64
CA VAL A 158 9.44 2.59 -15.68
C VAL A 158 9.69 3.95 -16.32
N SER A 159 8.98 4.97 -15.86
CA SER A 159 9.24 6.35 -16.27
C SER A 159 10.59 6.83 -15.72
N GLU A 160 11.21 7.83 -16.37
CA GLU A 160 12.44 8.45 -15.87
C GLU A 160 12.22 9.11 -14.50
N THR A 161 11.15 9.90 -14.37
CA THR A 161 10.72 10.50 -13.10
C THR A 161 9.57 9.71 -12.49
N PRO A 162 9.56 9.42 -11.18
CA PRO A 162 8.50 8.62 -10.56
C PRO A 162 7.16 9.35 -10.49
N ILE A 163 7.14 10.68 -10.60
CA ILE A 163 5.91 11.48 -10.61
C ILE A 163 5.69 12.01 -12.04
N PRO A 164 4.48 11.86 -12.61
CA PRO A 164 4.10 12.54 -13.84
C PRO A 164 4.31 14.06 -13.73
N TRP A 165 4.81 14.68 -14.80
CA TRP A 165 5.13 16.11 -14.79
C TRP A 165 3.89 16.99 -14.60
N ASP A 166 2.72 16.50 -15.00
CA ASP A 166 1.43 17.19 -14.93
C ASP A 166 0.71 16.99 -13.59
N TRP A 167 1.32 16.28 -12.63
CA TRP A 167 0.79 16.13 -11.25
C TRP A 167 1.44 17.09 -10.26
N GLN A 168 2.38 17.92 -10.69
CA GLN A 168 3.13 18.85 -9.83
C GLN A 168 2.46 20.21 -9.70
#